data_AF-A0AAV4JJJ9-F1
#
_entry.id   AF-A0AAV4JJJ9-F1
#
_cell.length_a   1.000
_cell.length_b   1.000
_cell.length_c   1.000
_cell.angle_alpha   90.00
_cell.angle_beta   90.00
_cell.angle_gamma   90.00
#
_symmetry.space_group_name_H-M   'P 1'
#
loop_
_entity.id
_entity.type
_entity.pdbx_description
1 polymer ?
#
loop_
_entity_poly.entity_id
_entity_poly.type
_entity_poly.pdbx_seq_one_letter_code
_entity_poly.pdbx_strand_id
1 'polypeptide(L)'
;MMCGDESEVEVSTLTPGLLMSKQTTHIGFGMNEKVMTIDDFYQAMGDIAKETLGYRETKKIEWITPETWRAIKDRKKIKKKIPDTKSPRIKERFCAQYKEKDIEVYKEVSMQR
;
A
#
# COMPACT_ATOMS: atom_id res chain seq x y z
N MET A 1 -8.63 35.38 55.82
CA MET A 1 -9.39 36.58 56.21
C MET A 1 -9.41 37.47 54.98
N MET A 2 -10.47 37.69 54.23
CA MET A 2 -11.91 37.38 54.29
C MET A 2 -12.36 37.28 52.80
N CYS A 3 -13.13 36.28 52.39
CA CYS A 3 -14.59 36.31 52.13
C CYS A 3 -15.04 37.33 51.07
N GLY A 4 -15.89 36.86 50.13
CA GLY A 4 -16.61 37.66 49.14
C GLY A 4 -16.69 36.92 47.80
N ASP A 5 -17.38 35.77 47.74
CA ASP A 5 -18.83 35.65 47.45
C ASP A 5 -19.17 36.10 46.02
N GLU A 6 -19.18 35.11 45.11
CA GLU A 6 -19.89 35.21 43.84
C GLU A 6 -21.39 35.23 44.14
N SER A 7 -22.03 36.33 43.76
CA SER A 7 -23.46 36.52 43.87
C SER A 7 -24.19 35.60 42.88
N GLU A 8 -24.71 34.47 43.36
CA GLU A 8 -25.78 33.75 42.69
C GLU A 8 -27.13 34.38 43.08
N VAL A 9 -27.69 35.15 42.16
CA VAL A 9 -29.10 35.56 42.21
C VAL A 9 -29.84 34.73 41.20
N GLU A 10 -30.43 33.61 41.64
CA GLU A 10 -31.61 33.05 40.97
C GLU A 10 -32.62 32.58 42.01
N VAL A 11 -33.55 33.48 42.32
CA VAL A 11 -34.83 33.11 42.91
C VAL A 11 -35.74 32.70 41.76
N SER A 12 -36.06 31.41 41.65
CA SER A 12 -37.32 31.00 41.04
C SER A 12 -37.96 29.90 41.88
N THR A 13 -39.01 30.32 42.58
CA THR A 13 -39.98 29.51 43.31
C THR A 13 -40.62 28.46 42.40
N LEU A 14 -40.92 27.26 42.91
CA LEU A 14 -42.10 26.46 42.54
C LEU A 14 -42.32 25.27 43.51
N THR A 15 -43.33 25.42 44.37
CA THR A 15 -44.26 24.41 44.96
C THR A 15 -43.76 23.09 45.58
N PRO A 16 -44.12 22.78 46.85
CA PRO A 16 -43.90 21.46 47.46
C PRO A 16 -45.12 20.55 47.23
N GLY A 17 -44.92 19.40 46.59
CA GLY A 17 -46.00 18.42 46.50
C GLY A 17 -45.66 17.16 45.73
N LEU A 18 -45.61 16.06 46.49
CA LEU A 18 -45.83 14.67 46.10
C LEU A 18 -44.61 13.81 45.73
N LEU A 19 -44.25 13.00 46.74
CA LEU A 19 -43.33 11.87 46.75
C LEU A 19 -43.73 10.84 45.68
N MET A 20 -43.07 10.87 44.53
CA MET A 20 -43.09 9.76 43.58
C MET A 20 -41.99 8.76 43.98
N SER A 21 -42.43 7.54 44.29
CA SER A 21 -41.61 6.37 44.59
C SER A 21 -40.40 6.28 43.65
N LYS A 22 -39.19 6.30 44.20
CA LYS A 22 -37.95 6.05 43.46
C LYS A 22 -37.94 4.59 43.02
N GLN A 23 -38.57 4.28 41.89
CA GLN A 23 -38.22 3.08 41.16
C GLN A 23 -36.88 3.36 40.47
N THR A 24 -35.80 2.98 41.15
CA THR A 24 -34.47 2.94 40.55
C THR A 24 -34.51 1.99 39.37
N THR A 25 -34.65 2.51 38.16
CA THR A 25 -34.25 1.79 36.96
C THR A 25 -32.73 1.80 36.94
N HIS A 26 -32.12 0.67 37.32
CA HIS A 26 -30.75 0.38 36.95
C HIS A 26 -30.71 0.19 35.44
N ILE A 27 -30.71 1.29 34.69
CA ILE A 27 -30.17 1.27 33.34
C ILE A 27 -28.67 1.24 33.55
N GLY A 28 -28.14 0.03 33.75
CA GLY A 28 -26.72 -0.22 33.67
C GLY A 28 -26.28 0.14 32.25
N PHE A 29 -25.87 1.40 32.06
CA PHE A 29 -24.95 1.73 30.97
C PHE A 29 -23.63 1.07 31.34
N GLY A 30 -23.55 -0.23 31.06
CA GLY A 30 -22.31 -0.96 30.95
C GLY A 30 -21.56 -0.41 29.75
N MET A 31 -21.00 0.79 29.90
CA MET A 31 -19.92 1.24 29.04
C MET A 31 -18.75 0.31 29.37
N ASN A 32 -18.67 -0.80 28.64
CA ASN A 32 -17.42 -1.52 28.50
C ASN A 32 -16.49 -0.52 27.83
N GLU A 33 -15.73 0.22 28.65
CA GLU A 33 -14.56 0.95 28.19
C GLU A 33 -13.59 -0.12 27.70
N LYS A 34 -13.79 -0.55 26.45
CA LYS A 34 -12.78 -1.29 25.72
C LYS A 34 -11.64 -0.29 25.59
N VAL A 35 -10.69 -0.37 26.50
CA VAL A 35 -9.40 0.30 26.37
C VAL A 35 -8.81 -0.26 25.08
N MET A 36 -9.01 0.47 23.97
CA MET A 36 -8.39 0.13 22.71
C MET A 36 -6.90 0.35 22.90
N THR A 37 -6.13 -0.69 22.65
CA THR A 37 -4.69 -0.52 22.56
C THR A 37 -4.37 0.28 21.31
N ILE A 38 -3.23 0.97 21.30
CA ILE A 38 -2.76 1.70 20.13
C ILE A 38 -2.64 0.76 18.92
N ASP A 39 -2.30 -0.50 19.15
CA ASP A 39 -2.21 -1.54 18.12
C ASP A 39 -3.58 -1.87 17.49
N ASP A 40 -4.64 -1.94 18.30
CA ASP A 40 -6.01 -2.16 17.81
C ASP A 40 -6.47 -1.02 16.89
N PHE A 41 -6.08 0.23 17.23
CA PHE A 41 -6.36 1.39 16.40
C PHE A 41 -5.64 1.30 15.04
N TYR A 42 -4.35 0.94 15.04
CA TYR A 42 -3.60 0.79 13.78
C TYR A 42 -4.15 -0.34 12.91
N GLN A 43 -4.63 -1.43 13.50
CA GLN A 43 -5.29 -2.51 12.77
C GLN A 43 -6.59 -2.04 12.12
N ALA A 44 -7.49 -1.40 12.90
CA ALA A 44 -8.75 -0.89 12.37
C ALA A 44 -8.54 0.15 11.26
N MET A 45 -7.56 1.05 11.42
CA MET A 45 -7.18 2.01 10.38
C MET A 45 -6.61 1.32 9.13
N GLY A 46 -5.81 0.27 9.30
CA GLY A 46 -5.28 -0.54 8.20
C GLY A 46 -6.39 -1.24 7.40
N ASP A 47 -7.39 -1.79 8.08
CA ASP A 47 -8.54 -2.45 7.46
C ASP A 47 -9.44 -1.47 6.72
N ILE A 48 -9.74 -0.31 7.31
CA ILE A 48 -10.50 0.76 6.65
C ILE A 48 -9.75 1.31 5.44
N ALA A 49 -8.44 1.53 5.56
CA ALA A 49 -7.62 1.98 4.44
C ALA A 49 -7.60 0.94 3.31
N LYS A 50 -7.54 -0.35 3.64
CA LYS A 50 -7.64 -1.46 2.68
C LYS A 50 -8.98 -1.48 1.96
N GLU A 51 -10.08 -1.25 2.67
CA GLU A 51 -11.43 -1.24 2.08
C GLU A 51 -11.68 -0.01 1.19
N THR A 52 -11.27 1.16 1.66
CA THR A 52 -11.53 2.45 0.97
C THR A 52 -10.58 2.73 -0.18
N LEU A 53 -9.28 2.45 -0.01
CA LEU A 53 -8.24 2.72 -1.01
C LEU A 53 -7.95 1.49 -1.89
N GLY A 54 -8.28 0.28 -1.41
CA GLY A 54 -7.93 -0.98 -2.06
C GLY A 54 -6.45 -1.34 -1.90
N TYR A 55 -6.09 -2.57 -2.29
CA TYR A 55 -4.68 -2.94 -2.47
C TYR A 55 -4.20 -2.48 -3.84
N ARG A 56 -3.16 -1.64 -3.86
CA ARG A 56 -2.32 -1.54 -5.04
C ARG A 56 -1.45 -2.79 -5.08
N GLU A 57 -1.88 -3.80 -5.83
CA GLU A 57 -1.00 -4.93 -6.16
C GLU A 57 0.21 -4.39 -6.92
N THR A 58 1.31 -4.17 -6.21
CA THR A 58 2.61 -4.10 -6.87
C THR A 58 2.91 -5.52 -7.29
N LYS A 59 2.47 -5.91 -8.50
CA LYS A 59 3.03 -7.09 -9.16
C LYS A 59 4.54 -6.96 -9.01
N LYS A 60 5.20 -7.99 -8.45
CA LYS A 60 6.65 -8.09 -8.60
C LYS A 60 6.87 -8.24 -10.09
N ILE A 61 7.06 -7.12 -10.77
CA ILE A 61 7.44 -7.10 -12.17
C ILE A 61 8.85 -7.67 -12.14
N GLU A 62 9.00 -8.93 -12.52
CA GLU A 62 10.31 -9.47 -12.82
C GLU A 62 10.89 -8.58 -13.91
N TRP A 63 11.93 -7.81 -13.58
CA TRP A 63 12.49 -6.77 -14.47
C TRP A 63 12.99 -7.34 -15.79
N ILE A 64 13.16 -8.66 -15.90
CA ILE A 64 13.58 -9.37 -17.11
C ILE A 64 12.85 -10.72 -17.17
N THR A 65 11.96 -10.90 -18.15
CA THR A 65 11.30 -12.18 -18.44
C THR A 65 12.30 -13.24 -18.91
N PRO A 66 12.01 -14.53 -18.72
CA PRO A 66 12.85 -15.63 -19.22
C PRO A 66 13.09 -15.59 -20.73
N GLU A 67 12.15 -15.08 -21.51
CA GLU A 67 12.30 -14.93 -22.97
C GLU A 67 13.34 -13.87 -23.34
N THR A 68 13.36 -12.73 -22.66
CA THR A 68 14.41 -11.72 -22.86
C THR A 68 15.79 -12.28 -22.49
N TRP A 69 15.89 -13.10 -21.44
CA TRP A 69 17.15 -13.78 -21.12
C TRP A 69 17.60 -14.74 -22.23
N ARG A 70 16.66 -15.44 -22.87
CA ARG A 70 16.93 -16.33 -24.00
C ARG A 70 17.44 -15.54 -25.21
N ALA A 71 16.77 -14.44 -25.56
CA ALA A 71 17.20 -13.55 -26.64
C ALA A 71 18.60 -12.96 -26.39
N ILE A 72 18.90 -12.54 -25.16
CA ILE A 72 20.23 -12.05 -24.76
C ILE A 72 21.30 -13.14 -24.92
N LYS A 73 21.01 -14.38 -24.50
CA LYS A 73 21.93 -15.52 -24.66
C LYS A 73 22.24 -15.78 -26.13
N ASP A 74 21.23 -15.75 -26.99
CA ASP A 74 21.42 -15.99 -28.42
C ASP A 74 22.22 -14.87 -29.09
N ARG A 75 21.93 -13.60 -28.79
CA ARG A 75 22.77 -12.46 -29.20
C ARG A 75 24.23 -12.63 -28.75
N LYS A 76 24.46 -13.07 -27.51
CA LYS A 76 25.81 -13.29 -26.95
C LYS A 76 26.58 -14.39 -27.69
N LYS A 77 25.90 -15.48 -28.10
CA LYS A 77 26.52 -16.54 -28.91
C LYS A 77 27.03 -15.99 -30.25
N ILE A 78 26.26 -15.14 -30.92
CA ILE A 78 26.67 -14.53 -32.20
C ILE A 78 27.81 -13.53 -31.99
N LYS A 79 27.71 -12.69 -30.96
CA LYS A 79 28.77 -11.73 -30.61
C LYS A 79 30.11 -12.40 -30.38
N LYS A 80 30.12 -13.60 -29.77
CA LYS A 80 31.35 -14.38 -29.56
C LYS A 80 32.01 -14.83 -30.88
N LYS A 81 31.22 -15.11 -31.93
CA LYS A 81 31.72 -15.59 -33.23
C LYS A 81 32.37 -14.49 -34.09
N ILE A 82 31.98 -13.24 -33.88
CA ILE A 82 32.48 -12.07 -34.64
C ILE A 82 34.02 -11.91 -34.52
N PRO A 83 34.62 -11.86 -33.30
CA PRO A 83 36.07 -11.76 -33.17
C PRO A 83 36.81 -13.07 -33.45
N ASP A 84 36.15 -14.22 -33.29
CA ASP A 84 36.74 -15.55 -33.52
C ASP A 84 37.05 -15.80 -35.01
N THR A 85 36.27 -15.18 -35.89
CA THR A 85 36.39 -15.39 -37.33
C THR A 85 37.38 -14.41 -37.97
N LYS A 86 38.40 -14.94 -38.67
CA LYS A 86 39.38 -14.15 -39.42
C LYS A 86 38.87 -13.64 -40.78
N SER A 87 37.88 -14.32 -41.37
CA SER A 87 37.33 -13.95 -42.69
C SER A 87 36.44 -12.70 -42.61
N PRO A 88 36.72 -11.63 -43.39
CA PRO A 88 35.93 -10.39 -43.38
C PRO A 88 34.46 -10.60 -43.76
N ARG A 89 34.21 -11.38 -44.82
CA ARG A 89 32.85 -11.66 -45.32
C ARG A 89 31.99 -12.39 -44.29
N ILE A 90 32.57 -13.37 -43.60
CA ILE A 90 31.85 -14.12 -42.57
C ILE A 90 31.61 -13.25 -41.34
N LYS A 91 32.59 -12.41 -40.98
CA LYS A 91 32.46 -11.42 -39.91
C LYS A 91 31.30 -10.46 -40.18
N GLU A 92 31.17 -9.97 -41.42
CA GLU A 92 30.06 -9.11 -41.84
C GLU A 92 28.70 -9.81 -41.70
N ARG A 93 28.61 -11.09 -42.12
CA ARG A 93 27.39 -11.90 -41.90
C ARG A 93 27.04 -12.02 -40.41
N PHE A 94 28.02 -12.29 -39.55
CA PHE A 94 27.76 -12.36 -38.10
C PHE A 94 27.40 -10.99 -37.50
N CYS A 95 27.96 -9.90 -38.01
CA CYS A 95 27.56 -8.55 -37.62
C CYS A 95 26.10 -8.27 -38.01
N ALA A 96 25.68 -8.66 -39.22
CA ALA A 96 24.28 -8.52 -39.65
C ALA A 96 23.33 -9.32 -38.76
N GLN A 97 23.64 -10.59 -38.50
CA GLN A 97 22.86 -11.45 -37.60
C GLN A 97 22.82 -10.91 -36.16
N TYR A 98 23.92 -10.33 -35.68
CA TYR A 98 23.96 -9.69 -34.37
C TYR A 98 22.98 -8.53 -34.29
N LYS A 99 22.94 -7.66 -35.32
CA LYS A 99 22.00 -6.53 -35.37
C LYS A 99 20.54 -7.00 -35.36
N GLU A 100 20.22 -8.06 -36.09
CA GLU A 100 18.88 -8.64 -36.10
C GLU A 100 18.47 -9.15 -34.71
N LYS A 101 19.38 -9.89 -34.03
CA LYS A 101 19.16 -10.34 -32.65
C LYS A 101 19.10 -9.20 -31.62
N ASP A 102 19.78 -8.09 -31.89
CA ASP A 102 19.73 -6.91 -31.03
C ASP A 102 18.36 -6.22 -31.10
N ILE A 103 17.77 -6.16 -32.29
CA ILE A 103 16.40 -5.68 -32.50
C ILE A 103 15.39 -6.61 -31.81
N GLU A 104 15.58 -7.93 -31.88
CA GLU A 104 14.74 -8.90 -31.19
C GLU A 104 14.77 -8.69 -29.66
N VAL A 105 15.97 -8.55 -29.07
CA VAL A 105 16.12 -8.23 -27.63
C VAL A 105 15.42 -6.92 -27.28
N TYR A 106 15.57 -5.88 -28.11
CA TYR A 106 14.91 -4.60 -27.87
C TYR A 106 13.38 -4.73 -27.90
N LYS A 107 12.83 -5.49 -28.86
CA LYS A 107 11.38 -5.76 -28.95
C LYS A 107 10.88 -6.45 -27.69
N GLU A 108 11.56 -7.52 -27.26
CA GLU A 108 11.18 -8.27 -26.06
C GLU A 108 11.20 -7.37 -24.81
N VAL A 109 12.26 -6.58 -24.61
CA VAL A 109 12.34 -5.62 -23.50
C VAL A 109 11.26 -4.55 -23.59
N SER A 110 10.93 -4.08 -24.80
CA SER A 110 9.87 -3.07 -24.98
C SER A 110 8.48 -3.59 -24.64
N MET A 111 8.22 -4.89 -24.87
CA MET A 111 6.94 -5.53 -24.57
C MET A 111 6.76 -5.84 -23.08
N GLN A 112 7.84 -5.78 -22.29
CA GLN A 112 7.79 -6.02 -20.83
C GLN A 112 7.32 -4.82 -20.01
N ARG A 113 7.27 -3.63 -20.61
CA ARG A 113 7.05 -2.35 -19.94
C ARG A 113 5.59 -1.94 -19.97
#